data_AF-A0A3B0JAW7-F1
#
_entry.id   AF-A0A3B0JAW7-F1
#
_cell.length_a   1.000
_cell.length_b   1.000
_cell.length_c   1.000
_cell.angle_alpha   90.00
_cell.angle_beta   90.00
_cell.angle_gamma   90.00
#
_symmetry.space_group_name_H-M   'P 1'
#
loop_
_entity.id
_entity.type
_entity.pdbx_description
1 polymer ?
#
loop_
_entity_poly.entity_id
_entity_poly.type
_entity_poly.pdbx_seq_one_letter_code
_entity_poly.pdbx_strand_id
1 'polypeptide(L)'
;MQSSSLFKGTPTIKIVDNRGLTVKEIDYHRHPASPNITNERITRLQYNTRGLLIKSIDPRLYEQQKNDPTIKANFYYHVSLTSMVLATNSIDASGALLLNIDAKKVTDVG
;
A
#
# COMPACT_ATOMS: atom_id res chain seq x y z
N MET A 1 -5.56 14.62 34.20
CA MET A 1 -5.52 13.22 33.72
C MET A 1 -6.62 13.03 32.65
N GLN A 2 -6.30 13.17 31.36
CA GLN A 2 -7.27 12.95 30.26
C GLN A 2 -6.66 12.16 29.07
N SER A 3 -5.55 11.45 29.26
CA SER A 3 -4.88 10.76 28.14
C SER A 3 -5.50 9.41 27.75
N SER A 4 -6.22 8.73 28.65
CA SER A 4 -6.74 7.38 28.39
C SER A 4 -7.86 7.34 27.33
N SER A 5 -8.61 8.44 27.15
CA SER A 5 -9.68 8.52 26.17
C SER A 5 -9.16 8.69 24.74
N LEU A 6 -8.05 9.41 24.54
CA LEU A 6 -7.56 9.77 23.20
C LEU A 6 -7.18 8.54 22.37
N PHE A 7 -6.52 7.55 22.98
CA PHE A 7 -6.03 6.35 22.30
C PHE A 7 -7.00 5.16 22.43
N LYS A 8 -8.09 5.31 23.18
CA LYS A 8 -9.07 4.24 23.35
C LYS A 8 -9.74 3.93 22.01
N GLY A 9 -9.66 2.66 21.60
CA GLY A 9 -10.25 2.21 20.35
C GLY A 9 -9.52 2.71 19.11
N THR A 10 -8.21 2.99 19.21
CA THR A 10 -7.37 3.31 18.03
C THR A 10 -6.28 2.24 17.78
N PRO A 11 -6.65 0.96 17.58
CA PRO A 11 -5.66 -0.06 17.21
C PRO A 11 -5.17 0.14 15.77
N THR A 12 -4.05 -0.50 15.44
CA THR A 12 -3.69 -0.80 14.05
C THR A 12 -4.16 -2.22 13.73
N ILE A 13 -4.89 -2.38 12.63
CA ILE A 13 -5.46 -3.67 12.21
C ILE A 13 -4.87 -4.07 10.86
N LYS A 14 -4.47 -5.33 10.73
CA LYS A 14 -4.06 -5.93 9.44
C LYS A 14 -5.13 -6.89 8.96
N ILE A 15 -5.61 -6.70 7.75
CA ILE A 15 -6.54 -7.61 7.07
C ILE A 15 -5.73 -8.43 6.07
N VAL A 16 -5.79 -9.75 6.21
CA VAL A 16 -5.08 -10.69 5.33
C VAL A 16 -6.03 -11.36 4.33
N ASP A 17 -5.54 -11.70 3.14
CA ASP A 17 -6.25 -12.56 2.19
C ASP A 17 -6.16 -14.05 2.57
N ASN A 18 -6.76 -14.93 1.77
CA ASN A 18 -6.74 -16.39 1.98
C ASN A 18 -5.35 -17.04 1.80
N ARG A 19 -4.33 -16.26 1.43
CA ARG A 19 -2.92 -16.69 1.34
C ARG A 19 -2.10 -16.15 2.51
N GLY A 20 -2.71 -15.42 3.44
CA GLY A 20 -2.04 -14.78 4.57
C GLY A 20 -1.33 -13.47 4.23
N LEU A 21 -1.59 -12.88 3.06
CA LEU A 21 -0.97 -11.61 2.64
C LEU A 21 -1.81 -10.43 3.12
N THR A 22 -1.19 -9.45 3.78
CA THR A 22 -1.89 -8.24 4.25
C THR A 22 -2.39 -7.41 3.07
N VAL A 23 -3.70 -7.39 2.82
CA VAL A 23 -4.32 -6.61 1.73
C VAL A 23 -4.83 -5.25 2.18
N LYS A 24 -5.03 -5.05 3.49
CA LYS A 24 -5.34 -3.74 4.07
C LYS A 24 -4.66 -3.56 5.41
N GLU A 25 -4.17 -2.37 5.65
CA GLU A 25 -3.77 -1.90 6.98
C GLU A 25 -4.72 -0.77 7.36
N ILE A 26 -5.37 -0.90 8.51
CA ILE A 26 -6.33 0.08 9.03
C ILE A 26 -5.74 0.73 10.27
N ASP A 27 -5.58 2.04 10.20
CA ASP A 27 -5.23 2.88 11.35
C ASP A 27 -6.41 3.78 11.71
N TYR A 28 -6.63 3.97 13.00
CA TYR A 28 -7.61 4.91 13.51
C TYR A 28 -6.92 6.16 14.05
N HIS A 29 -7.27 7.31 13.49
CA HIS A 29 -6.70 8.59 13.87
C HIS A 29 -7.71 9.45 14.60
N ARG A 30 -7.31 10.01 15.75
CA ARG A 30 -8.10 10.94 16.55
C ARG A 30 -7.23 12.13 16.95
N HIS A 31 -7.64 13.34 16.59
CA HIS A 31 -6.90 14.56 16.92
C HIS A 31 -7.22 15.01 18.36
N PRO A 32 -6.24 15.44 19.18
CA PRO A 32 -6.47 15.85 20.57
C PRO A 32 -7.47 16.99 20.74
N ALA A 33 -7.54 17.92 19.78
CA ALA A 33 -8.52 19.01 19.78
C ALA A 33 -9.94 18.58 19.40
N SER A 34 -10.11 17.37 18.86
CA SER A 34 -11.40 16.81 18.42
C SER A 34 -11.54 15.36 18.89
N PRO A 35 -11.52 15.09 20.20
CA PRO A 35 -11.45 13.73 20.76
C PRO A 35 -12.70 12.88 20.49
N ASN A 36 -13.79 13.48 20.02
CA ASN A 36 -15.02 12.78 19.65
C ASN A 36 -15.05 12.32 18.18
N ILE A 37 -14.06 12.73 17.37
CA ILE A 37 -13.98 12.39 15.95
C ILE A 37 -12.84 11.40 15.74
N THR A 38 -13.17 10.20 15.26
CA THR A 38 -12.19 9.18 14.88
C THR A 38 -12.29 8.92 13.39
N ASN A 39 -11.18 9.06 12.67
CA ASN A 39 -11.12 8.79 11.24
C ASN A 39 -10.44 7.44 11.00
N GLU A 40 -11.06 6.61 10.16
CA GLU A 40 -10.47 5.38 9.67
C GLU A 40 -9.56 5.67 8.47
N ARG A 41 -8.34 5.13 8.50
CA ARG A 41 -7.32 5.29 7.45
C ARG A 41 -6.92 3.92 6.95
N ILE A 42 -7.44 3.55 5.78
CA ILE A 42 -7.18 2.24 5.17
C ILE A 42 -6.14 2.38 4.05
N THR A 43 -4.93 1.88 4.30
CA THR A 43 -3.94 1.60 3.25
C THR A 43 -4.30 0.28 2.57
N ARG A 44 -4.28 0.24 1.24
CA ARG A 44 -4.63 -0.96 0.47
C ARG A 44 -3.44 -1.47 -0.32
N LEU A 45 -3.20 -2.77 -0.19
CA LEU A 45 -2.10 -3.51 -0.80
C LEU A 45 -2.68 -4.55 -1.77
N GLN A 46 -2.15 -4.63 -2.98
CA GLN A 46 -2.55 -5.65 -3.96
C GLN A 46 -1.35 -6.48 -4.38
N TYR A 47 -1.59 -7.78 -4.47
CA TYR A 47 -0.58 -8.77 -4.81
C TYR A 47 -0.97 -9.49 -6.09
N ASN A 48 0.02 -9.87 -6.91
CA ASN A 48 -0.22 -10.75 -8.05
C ASN A 48 -0.56 -12.18 -7.61
N THR A 49 -0.82 -13.07 -8.57
CA THR A 49 -1.16 -14.48 -8.32
C THR A 49 -0.09 -15.24 -7.53
N ARG A 50 1.17 -14.82 -7.64
CA ARG A 50 2.33 -15.40 -6.93
C ARG A 50 2.59 -14.80 -5.55
N GLY A 51 1.75 -13.87 -5.11
CA GLY A 51 1.88 -13.24 -3.79
C GLY A 51 2.92 -12.13 -3.71
N LEU A 52 3.32 -11.55 -4.84
CA LEU A 52 4.23 -10.40 -4.87
C LEU A 52 3.44 -9.10 -4.90
N LEU A 53 3.83 -8.12 -4.08
CA LEU A 53 3.18 -6.81 -4.01
C LEU A 53 3.35 -6.08 -5.34
N ILE A 54 2.25 -5.60 -5.91
CA ILE A 54 2.23 -4.90 -7.21
C ILE A 54 1.62 -3.51 -7.14
N LYS A 55 0.86 -3.18 -6.09
CA LYS A 55 0.22 -1.87 -5.93
C LYS A 55 0.04 -1.55 -4.45
N SER A 56 0.30 -0.29 -4.07
CA SER A 56 -0.04 0.27 -2.77
C SER A 56 -0.72 1.62 -2.93
N ILE A 57 -1.86 1.82 -2.29
CA ILE A 57 -2.61 3.08 -2.31
C ILE A 57 -3.02 3.50 -0.90
N ASP A 58 -2.71 4.75 -0.57
CA ASP A 58 -3.04 5.40 0.68
C ASP A 58 -4.54 5.77 0.75
N PRO A 59 -5.08 6.06 1.95
CA PRO A 59 -6.49 6.37 2.12
C PRO A 59 -6.95 7.59 1.31
N ARG A 60 -6.12 8.62 1.20
CA ARG A 60 -6.48 9.90 0.56
C ARG A 60 -6.64 9.72 -0.94
N LEU A 61 -5.65 9.11 -1.60
CA LEU A 61 -5.71 8.81 -3.03
C LEU A 61 -6.80 7.81 -3.35
N TYR A 62 -7.05 6.84 -2.48
CA TYR A 62 -8.13 5.87 -2.70
C TYR A 62 -9.51 6.54 -2.68
N GLU A 63 -9.77 7.46 -1.74
CA GLU A 63 -11.03 8.21 -1.74
C GLU A 63 -11.19 9.08 -3.00
N GLN A 64 -10.10 9.69 -3.49
CA GLN A 64 -10.13 10.40 -4.77
C GLN A 64 -10.39 9.46 -5.95
N GLN A 65 -9.76 8.28 -5.96
CA GLN A 65 -9.91 7.27 -7.01
C GLN A 65 -11.35 6.73 -7.15
N LYS A 66 -12.15 6.75 -6.08
CA LYS A 66 -13.57 6.36 -6.16
C LYS A 66 -14.38 7.28 -7.07
N ASN A 67 -14.03 8.58 -7.12
CA ASN A 67 -14.73 9.57 -7.94
C ASN A 67 -14.04 9.78 -9.29
N ASP A 68 -12.72 9.60 -9.35
CA ASP A 68 -11.91 9.72 -10.56
C ASP A 68 -10.97 8.52 -10.70
N PRO A 69 -11.33 7.52 -11.54
CA PRO A 69 -10.51 6.33 -11.77
C PRO A 69 -9.11 6.61 -12.35
N THR A 70 -8.86 7.81 -12.86
CA THR A 70 -7.55 8.18 -13.43
C THR A 70 -6.50 8.48 -12.37
N ILE A 71 -6.91 8.72 -11.12
CA ILE A 71 -6.02 8.94 -9.99
C ILE A 71 -5.14 7.70 -9.77
N LYS A 72 -3.83 7.89 -9.85
CA LYS A 72 -2.82 6.84 -9.66
C LYS A 72 -2.66 6.50 -8.18
N ALA A 73 -2.34 5.24 -7.90
CA ALA A 73 -1.89 4.81 -6.58
C ALA A 73 -0.49 5.35 -6.25
N ASN A 74 -0.11 5.35 -4.96
CA ASN A 74 1.22 5.81 -4.53
C ASN A 74 2.33 5.04 -5.23
N PHE A 75 2.18 3.71 -5.32
CA PHE A 75 3.18 2.82 -5.89
C PHE A 75 2.56 1.77 -6.82
N TYR A 76 3.26 1.52 -7.93
CA TYR A 76 3.15 0.30 -8.71
C TYR A 76 4.51 -0.40 -8.76
N TYR A 77 4.51 -1.73 -8.63
CA TYR A 77 5.73 -2.54 -8.71
C TYR A 77 5.62 -3.53 -9.86
N HIS A 78 6.67 -3.57 -10.68
CA HIS A 78 6.87 -4.60 -11.70
C HIS A 78 7.89 -5.60 -11.18
N VAL A 79 7.54 -6.88 -11.21
CA VAL A 79 8.34 -7.95 -10.62
C VAL A 79 8.62 -9.04 -11.65
N SER A 80 9.82 -9.60 -11.61
CA SER A 80 10.23 -10.72 -12.46
C SER A 80 9.52 -12.01 -12.03
N LEU A 81 9.63 -13.05 -12.87
CA LEU A 81 9.23 -14.41 -12.52
C LEU A 81 10.12 -15.04 -11.45
N THR A 82 11.23 -14.40 -11.08
CA THR A 82 12.10 -14.82 -9.97
C THR A 82 11.90 -13.96 -8.72
N SER A 83 10.79 -13.22 -8.65
CA SER A 83 10.39 -12.36 -7.53
C SER A 83 11.28 -11.13 -7.30
N MET A 84 12.07 -10.73 -8.31
CA MET A 84 12.89 -9.53 -8.23
C MET A 84 12.09 -8.30 -8.66
N VAL A 85 12.15 -7.20 -7.91
CA VAL A 85 11.54 -5.93 -8.34
C VAL A 85 12.35 -5.38 -9.51
N LEU A 86 11.73 -5.36 -10.68
CA LEU A 86 12.28 -4.81 -11.91
C LEU A 86 12.06 -3.31 -11.97
N ALA A 87 10.88 -2.83 -11.57
CA ALA A 87 10.53 -1.43 -11.65
C ALA A 87 9.62 -0.99 -10.51
N THR A 88 9.83 0.23 -10.01
CA THR A 88 8.93 0.90 -9.07
C THR A 88 8.50 2.23 -9.66
N ASN A 89 7.19 2.46 -9.76
CA ASN A 89 6.61 3.71 -10.23
C ASN A 89 5.96 4.39 -9.03
N SER A 90 6.49 5.55 -8.62
CA SER A 90 5.93 6.33 -7.51
C SER A 90 5.45 7.70 -7.99
N ILE A 91 4.31 8.15 -7.46
CA ILE A 91 3.81 9.51 -7.74
C ILE A 91 4.59 10.59 -6.99
N ASP A 92 5.23 10.23 -5.87
CA ASP A 92 5.94 11.17 -5.01
C ASP A 92 7.41 11.31 -5.42
N ALA A 93 7.98 10.29 -6.07
CA ALA A 93 9.36 10.31 -6.55
C ALA A 93 9.47 10.93 -7.96
N SER A 94 8.83 12.08 -8.22
CA SER A 94 8.90 12.79 -9.51
C SER A 94 8.64 11.89 -10.75
N GLY A 95 7.77 10.89 -10.63
CA GLY A 95 7.52 9.92 -11.71
C GLY A 95 8.69 8.98 -12.02
N ALA A 96 9.64 8.81 -11.10
CA ALA A 96 10.79 7.95 -11.29
C ALA A 96 10.36 6.48 -11.45
N LEU A 97 10.76 5.91 -12.57
CA LEU A 97 10.85 4.48 -12.79
C LEU A 97 12.23 4.03 -12.30
N LEU A 98 12.30 3.37 -11.16
CA LEU A 98 13.56 2.76 -10.71
C LEU A 98 13.69 1.38 -11.35
N LEU A 99 14.41 1.30 -12.48
CA LEU A 99 14.66 0.04 -13.17
C LEU A 99 15.87 -0.69 -12.58
N ASN A 100 15.68 -1.90 -12.09
CA ASN A 100 16.78 -2.79 -11.72
C ASN A 100 17.22 -3.62 -12.93
N ILE A 101 18.36 -3.27 -13.51
CA ILE A 101 18.93 -3.93 -14.70
C ILE A 101 19.74 -5.19 -14.38
N ASP A 102 20.00 -5.50 -13.11
CA ASP A 102 20.75 -6.71 -12.69
C ASP A 102 19.87 -7.98 -12.67
N ALA A 103 18.69 -7.93 -13.30
CA ALA A 103 17.84 -9.09 -13.52
C ALA A 103 18.58 -10.08 -14.41
N LYS A 104 19.33 -10.99 -13.80
CA LYS A 104 20.13 -12.01 -14.48
C LYS A 104 19.27 -12.64 -15.58
N LYS A 105 19.67 -12.42 -16.83
CA LYS A 105 19.04 -12.98 -18.02
C LYS A 105 19.07 -14.50 -17.85
N VAL A 106 17.94 -15.13 -17.55
CA VAL A 106 17.82 -16.59 -17.65
C VAL A 106 17.76 -16.87 -19.14
N THR A 107 18.93 -17.05 -19.75
CA THR A 107 19.01 -17.64 -21.09
C THR A 107 18.69 -19.12 -20.93
N ASP A 108 17.49 -19.48 -21.34
CA ASP A 108 17.12 -20.88 -21.55
C ASP A 108 18.04 -21.44 -22.65
N VAL A 109 18.80 -22.48 -22.31
CA VAL A 109 19.53 -23.31 -23.28
C VAL A 109 18.78 -24.61 -23.40
N GLY A 110 17.84 -24.62 -24.35
CA GLY A 110 17.30 -25.83 -24.97
C GLY A 110 18.09 -26.21 -26.20
#